data_AF-A0A644Z0P4-F1
#
_entry.id   AF-A0A644Z0P4-F1
#
_cell.length_a   1.000
_cell.length_b   1.000
_cell.length_c   1.000
_cell.angle_alpha   90.00
_cell.angle_beta   90.00
_cell.angle_gamma   90.00
#
_symmetry.space_group_name_H-M   'P 1'
#
loop_
_entity.id
_entity.type
_entity.pdbx_description
1 polymer ?
#
loop_
_entity_poly.entity_id
_entity_poly.type
_entity_poly.pdbx_seq_one_letter_code
_entity_poly.pdbx_strand_id
1 'polypeptide(L)'
;MPNHVTNILKVHGDEDKVRAMFETIKSDKVGIGSIDFNKIIPTPDNIYHGDLGKEELAKYGKNNWLDWNIDNWGSKWNSYGYSDTPSQDFDGSCIEFQTAWSNVDKVISQLAELYPELCFEYLWADEDFGNNTGKKEYENGQEVFCDIPFGGSKEALELAAEVHGIDLADEGFLYNEETNEYEYHPDESPSMQM
;
A
#
# COMPACT_ATOMS: atom_id res chain seq x y z
N MET A 1 -3.64 5.45 13.61
CA MET A 1 -3.81 4.40 12.60
C MET A 1 -4.75 4.97 11.56
N PRO A 2 -4.27 5.24 10.34
CA PRO A 2 -5.15 5.64 9.24
C PRO A 2 -6.21 4.59 9.01
N ASN A 3 -7.39 4.96 8.52
CA ASN A 3 -8.39 3.99 8.10
C ASN A 3 -8.01 3.37 6.75
N HIS A 4 -7.45 4.18 5.86
CA HIS A 4 -7.04 3.79 4.51
C HIS A 4 -5.60 4.22 4.22
N VAL A 5 -4.82 3.30 3.66
CA VAL A 5 -3.52 3.57 3.04
C VAL A 5 -3.61 3.19 1.58
N THR A 6 -3.33 4.12 0.68
CA THR A 6 -3.21 3.86 -0.76
C THR A 6 -1.83 3.28 -1.04
N ASN A 7 -1.80 2.24 -1.86
CA ASN A 7 -0.59 1.48 -2.19
C ASN A 7 -0.49 1.37 -3.70
N ILE A 8 0.70 1.61 -4.24
CA ILE A 8 1.04 1.36 -5.64
C ILE A 8 2.16 0.32 -5.67
N LEU A 9 1.96 -0.74 -6.45
CA LEU A 9 2.98 -1.75 -6.71
C LEU A 9 3.26 -1.76 -8.22
N LYS A 10 4.46 -1.34 -8.60
CA LYS A 10 4.99 -1.43 -9.98
C LYS A 10 6.01 -2.57 -10.03
N VAL A 11 5.98 -3.36 -11.09
CA VAL A 11 6.80 -4.58 -11.21
C VAL A 11 7.48 -4.61 -12.57
N HIS A 12 8.79 -4.84 -12.56
CA HIS A 12 9.62 -4.82 -13.76
C HIS A 12 10.34 -6.16 -13.94
N GLY A 13 10.56 -6.55 -15.20
CA GLY A 13 11.23 -7.78 -15.56
C GLY A 13 10.69 -8.37 -16.85
N ASP A 14 10.79 -9.69 -16.99
CA ASP A 14 10.20 -10.43 -18.09
C ASP A 14 8.67 -10.38 -18.02
N GLU A 15 8.02 -9.90 -19.08
CA GLU A 15 6.56 -9.64 -19.12
C GLU A 15 5.73 -10.90 -18.82
N ASP A 16 6.14 -12.07 -19.32
CA ASP A 16 5.43 -13.33 -19.08
C ASP A 16 5.51 -13.72 -17.60
N LYS A 17 6.66 -13.49 -16.96
CA LYS A 17 6.84 -13.73 -15.53
C LYS A 17 6.06 -12.75 -14.66
N VAL A 18 6.05 -11.46 -15.00
CA VAL A 18 5.25 -10.44 -14.30
C VAL A 18 3.77 -10.81 -14.37
N ARG A 19 3.29 -11.15 -15.57
CA ARG A 19 1.90 -11.58 -15.76
C ARG A 19 1.58 -12.85 -14.96
N ALA A 20 2.44 -13.86 -15.00
CA ALA A 20 2.23 -15.11 -14.27
C ALA A 20 2.18 -14.89 -12.76
N MET A 21 3.02 -14.00 -12.22
CA MET A 21 2.97 -13.61 -10.82
C MET A 21 1.62 -12.96 -10.48
N PHE A 22 1.19 -11.93 -11.21
CA PHE A 22 -0.09 -11.25 -10.95
C PHE A 22 -1.28 -12.20 -11.07
N GLU A 23 -1.28 -13.12 -12.04
CA GLU A 23 -2.30 -14.17 -12.16
C GLU A 23 -2.33 -15.12 -10.94
N THR A 24 -1.18 -15.34 -10.31
CA THR A 24 -1.06 -16.18 -9.12
C THR A 24 -1.58 -15.47 -7.88
N ILE A 25 -1.23 -14.20 -7.69
CA ILE A 25 -1.54 -13.46 -6.45
C ILE A 25 -2.89 -12.74 -6.46
N LYS A 26 -3.59 -12.66 -7.61
CA LYS A 26 -4.87 -11.95 -7.70
C LYS A 26 -5.93 -12.49 -6.75
N SER A 27 -6.84 -11.63 -6.30
CA SER A 27 -8.06 -12.05 -5.64
C SER A 27 -8.95 -12.85 -6.59
N ASP A 28 -9.51 -13.96 -6.11
CA ASP A 28 -10.45 -14.76 -6.90
C ASP A 28 -11.79 -14.05 -7.13
N LYS A 29 -12.11 -13.05 -6.29
CA LYS A 29 -13.33 -12.26 -6.41
C LYS A 29 -13.16 -11.09 -7.38
N VAL A 30 -12.00 -10.44 -7.36
CA VAL A 30 -11.73 -9.21 -8.13
C VAL A 30 -11.10 -9.53 -9.48
N GLY A 31 -10.25 -10.55 -9.55
CA GLY A 31 -9.51 -10.92 -10.76
C GLY A 31 -8.19 -10.16 -10.91
N ILE A 32 -7.58 -10.24 -12.09
CA ILE A 32 -6.30 -9.59 -12.39
C ILE A 32 -6.40 -8.06 -12.20
N GLY A 33 -5.30 -7.42 -11.80
CA GLY A 33 -5.31 -6.05 -11.30
C GLY A 33 -5.58 -5.95 -9.79
N SER A 34 -5.53 -7.09 -9.07
CA SER A 34 -5.65 -7.15 -7.61
C SER A 34 -4.55 -7.98 -6.99
N ILE A 35 -4.47 -7.94 -5.66
CA ILE A 35 -3.54 -8.70 -4.84
C ILE A 35 -4.33 -9.38 -3.71
N ASP A 36 -3.94 -10.59 -3.32
CA ASP A 36 -4.51 -11.33 -2.21
C ASP A 36 -3.37 -11.76 -1.29
N PHE A 37 -3.30 -11.16 -0.10
CA PHE A 37 -2.21 -11.39 0.83
C PHE A 37 -2.14 -12.85 1.29
N ASN A 38 -3.26 -13.58 1.33
CA ASN A 38 -3.25 -15.00 1.69
C ASN A 38 -2.57 -15.88 0.64
N LYS A 39 -2.48 -15.43 -0.62
CA LYS A 39 -1.76 -16.18 -1.66
C LYS A 39 -0.24 -15.99 -1.59
N ILE A 40 0.21 -15.01 -0.80
CA ILE A 40 1.63 -14.66 -0.61
C ILE A 40 2.08 -15.14 0.77
N ILE A 41 1.39 -14.71 1.82
CA ILE A 41 1.57 -15.14 3.21
C ILE A 41 0.23 -15.70 3.71
N PRO A 42 0.02 -17.03 3.62
CA PRO A 42 -1.24 -17.65 4.00
C PRO A 42 -1.50 -17.58 5.51
N THR A 43 -2.73 -17.21 5.87
CA THR A 43 -3.20 -17.32 7.25
C THR A 43 -3.26 -18.80 7.67
N PRO A 44 -2.69 -19.20 8.81
CA PRO A 44 -2.72 -20.59 9.23
C PRO A 44 -4.07 -20.98 9.85
N ASP A 45 -4.47 -22.24 9.66
CA ASP A 45 -5.77 -22.76 10.15
C ASP A 45 -5.90 -22.84 11.69
N ASN A 46 -4.79 -22.73 12.43
CA ASN A 46 -4.72 -22.94 13.86
C ASN A 46 -4.86 -21.65 14.71
N ILE A 47 -5.34 -20.56 14.11
CA ILE A 47 -5.66 -19.31 14.82
C ILE A 47 -7.18 -19.14 14.97
N TYR A 48 -7.58 -18.30 15.92
CA TYR A 48 -8.99 -17.99 16.11
C TYR A 48 -9.49 -16.98 15.06
N HIS A 49 -10.55 -17.35 14.33
CA HIS A 49 -11.15 -16.55 13.23
C HIS A 49 -12.49 -15.88 13.58
N GLY A 50 -12.94 -15.98 14.84
CA GLY A 50 -14.22 -15.39 15.25
C GLY A 50 -14.12 -13.95 15.74
N ASP A 51 -15.23 -13.47 16.32
CA ASP A 51 -15.32 -12.14 16.90
C ASP A 51 -14.40 -11.98 18.11
N LEU A 52 -13.65 -10.88 18.16
CA LEU A 52 -12.70 -10.64 19.25
C LEU A 52 -13.35 -9.83 20.38
N GLY A 53 -13.95 -10.56 21.33
CA GLY A 53 -14.40 -10.03 22.60
C GLY A 53 -13.31 -10.11 23.70
N LYS A 54 -13.64 -9.60 24.89
CA LYS A 54 -12.73 -9.69 26.06
C LYS A 54 -12.40 -11.14 26.42
N GLU A 55 -13.36 -12.05 26.29
CA GLU A 55 -13.19 -13.47 26.61
C GLU A 55 -12.27 -14.17 25.61
N GLU A 56 -12.46 -13.90 24.32
CA GLU A 56 -11.63 -14.45 23.25
C GLU A 56 -10.19 -13.93 23.33
N LEU A 57 -10.01 -12.64 23.60
CA LEU A 57 -8.68 -12.05 23.80
C LEU A 57 -7.99 -12.67 25.03
N ALA A 58 -8.73 -12.93 26.12
CA ALA A 58 -8.17 -13.61 27.29
C ALA A 58 -7.80 -15.08 27.00
N LYS A 59 -8.56 -15.76 26.13
CA LYS A 59 -8.37 -17.17 25.79
C LYS A 59 -7.27 -17.40 24.76
N TYR A 60 -7.28 -16.63 23.68
CA TYR A 60 -6.39 -16.84 22.54
C TYR A 60 -5.18 -15.91 22.55
N GLY A 61 -5.21 -14.82 23.34
CA GLY A 61 -4.15 -13.81 23.29
C GLY A 61 -3.92 -13.36 21.85
N LYS A 62 -2.66 -13.37 21.41
CA LYS A 62 -2.27 -13.07 20.02
C LYS A 62 -2.54 -14.17 18.99
N ASN A 63 -3.01 -15.35 19.41
CA ASN A 63 -3.30 -16.47 18.50
C ASN A 63 -4.69 -16.30 17.83
N ASN A 64 -4.89 -15.17 17.18
CA ASN A 64 -6.13 -14.81 16.50
C ASN A 64 -5.83 -14.10 15.17
N TRP A 65 -6.84 -14.04 14.30
CA TRP A 65 -6.73 -13.49 12.95
C TRP A 65 -6.27 -12.02 12.92
N LEU A 66 -6.66 -11.20 13.89
CA LEU A 66 -6.34 -9.76 13.88
C LEU A 66 -4.87 -9.53 14.18
N ASP A 67 -4.39 -10.09 15.29
CA ASP A 67 -2.97 -10.00 15.67
C ASP A 67 -2.09 -10.66 14.60
N TRP A 68 -2.52 -11.81 14.06
CA TRP A 68 -1.78 -12.48 13.01
C TRP A 68 -1.71 -11.62 11.72
N ASN A 69 -2.81 -11.05 11.26
CA ASN A 69 -2.81 -10.20 10.06
C ASN A 69 -1.90 -8.97 10.25
N ILE A 70 -1.95 -8.31 11.41
CA ILE A 70 -1.08 -7.17 11.69
C ILE A 70 0.40 -7.61 11.75
N ASP A 71 0.70 -8.72 12.43
CA ASP A 71 2.06 -9.21 12.60
C ASP A 71 2.67 -9.75 11.30
N ASN A 72 1.87 -10.20 10.32
CA ASN A 72 2.36 -10.83 9.09
C ASN A 72 2.15 -9.99 7.83
N TRP A 73 1.03 -9.26 7.74
CA TRP A 73 0.75 -8.39 6.59
C TRP A 73 1.00 -6.91 6.90
N GLY A 74 0.86 -6.49 8.16
CA GLY A 74 0.86 -5.08 8.55
C GLY A 74 -0.52 -4.42 8.46
N SER A 75 -1.47 -5.05 7.77
CA SER A 75 -2.85 -4.58 7.64
C SER A 75 -3.84 -5.44 8.43
N LYS A 76 -4.93 -4.84 8.87
CA LYS A 76 -6.04 -5.54 9.53
C LYS A 76 -6.71 -6.56 8.61
N TRP A 77 -6.91 -6.18 7.35
CA TRP A 77 -7.65 -6.95 6.37
C TRP A 77 -6.77 -7.22 5.15
N ASN A 78 -7.28 -8.06 4.26
CA ASN A 78 -6.75 -8.15 2.90
C ASN A 78 -6.95 -6.80 2.17
N SER A 79 -6.32 -6.63 1.02
CA SER A 79 -6.46 -5.43 0.19
C SER A 79 -7.87 -5.24 -0.36
N TYR A 80 -8.22 -3.98 -0.63
CA TYR A 80 -9.50 -3.54 -1.17
C TYR A 80 -9.33 -2.24 -1.97
N GLY A 81 -10.42 -1.54 -2.32
CA GLY A 81 -10.34 -0.23 -2.96
C GLY A 81 -9.95 -0.25 -4.44
N TYR A 82 -10.17 -1.38 -5.11
CA TYR A 82 -9.95 -1.51 -6.56
C TYR A 82 -10.96 -0.68 -7.36
N SER A 83 -10.59 -0.33 -8.60
CA SER A 83 -11.53 0.26 -9.55
C SER A 83 -12.71 -0.68 -9.85
N ASP A 84 -13.75 -0.15 -10.49
CA ASP A 84 -14.89 -0.95 -10.94
C ASP A 84 -14.52 -1.97 -12.04
N THR A 85 -13.41 -1.74 -12.74
CA THR A 85 -12.93 -2.54 -13.89
C THR A 85 -11.44 -2.89 -13.78
N PRO A 86 -10.99 -3.52 -12.69
CA PRO A 86 -9.55 -3.65 -12.38
C PRO A 86 -8.79 -4.45 -13.43
N SER A 87 -9.44 -5.44 -14.05
CA SER A 87 -8.83 -6.20 -15.16
C SER A 87 -8.66 -5.43 -16.47
N GLN A 88 -9.47 -4.39 -16.69
CA GLN A 88 -9.37 -3.51 -17.87
C GLN A 88 -8.34 -2.40 -17.63
N ASP A 89 -8.24 -1.95 -16.38
CA ASP A 89 -7.32 -0.89 -15.96
C ASP A 89 -5.89 -1.40 -15.71
N PHE A 90 -5.73 -2.72 -15.56
CA PHE A 90 -4.43 -3.35 -15.37
C PHE A 90 -3.57 -3.27 -16.64
N ASP A 91 -2.48 -2.52 -16.56
CA ASP A 91 -1.55 -2.28 -17.66
C ASP A 91 -0.56 -3.43 -17.91
N GLY A 92 -0.56 -4.46 -17.05
CA GLY A 92 0.35 -5.61 -17.12
C GLY A 92 1.43 -5.62 -16.05
N SER A 93 1.67 -4.50 -15.35
CA SER A 93 2.82 -4.33 -14.46
C SER A 93 2.56 -3.48 -13.22
N CYS A 94 1.46 -2.73 -13.17
CA CYS A 94 1.12 -1.82 -12.08
C CYS A 94 -0.25 -2.17 -11.49
N ILE A 95 -0.34 -2.16 -10.16
CA ILE A 95 -1.63 -2.20 -9.45
C ILE A 95 -1.68 -1.13 -8.37
N GLU A 96 -2.88 -0.59 -8.16
CA GLU A 96 -3.22 0.27 -7.03
C GLU A 96 -4.22 -0.46 -6.13
N PHE A 97 -4.05 -0.35 -4.81
CA PHE A 97 -4.96 -0.93 -3.82
C PHE A 97 -4.91 -0.20 -2.48
N GLN A 98 -5.95 -0.36 -1.69
CA GLN A 98 -6.04 0.14 -0.33
C GLN A 98 -5.81 -0.95 0.71
N THR A 99 -5.25 -0.54 1.85
CA THR A 99 -5.08 -1.36 3.05
C THR A 99 -5.57 -0.63 4.28
N ALA A 100 -6.00 -1.38 5.29
CA ALA A 100 -6.39 -0.82 6.57
C ALA A 100 -5.17 -0.64 7.48
N TRP A 101 -5.05 0.54 8.11
CA TRP A 101 -4.13 0.87 9.21
C TRP A 101 -2.65 1.03 8.90
N SER A 102 -2.11 0.35 7.90
CA SER A 102 -0.70 0.48 7.53
C SER A 102 -0.45 0.05 6.09
N ASN A 103 0.76 0.36 5.61
CA ASN A 103 1.34 -0.26 4.43
C ASN A 103 1.55 -1.78 4.66
N VAL A 104 1.90 -2.50 3.60
CA VAL A 104 2.05 -3.96 3.60
C VAL A 104 3.45 -4.39 3.19
N ASP A 105 4.46 -3.67 3.69
CA ASP A 105 5.88 -3.93 3.45
C ASP A 105 6.27 -5.42 3.56
N LYS A 106 5.75 -6.13 4.57
CA LYS A 106 6.00 -7.56 4.77
C LYS A 106 5.48 -8.43 3.61
N VAL A 107 4.32 -8.08 3.06
CA VAL A 107 3.74 -8.78 1.91
C VAL A 107 4.59 -8.55 0.67
N ILE A 108 5.00 -7.30 0.43
CA ILE A 108 5.81 -6.94 -0.74
C ILE A 108 7.21 -7.57 -0.65
N SER A 109 7.84 -7.54 0.52
CA SER A 109 9.11 -8.19 0.78
C SER A 109 9.03 -9.71 0.53
N GLN A 110 7.99 -10.38 1.05
CA GLN A 110 7.78 -11.81 0.77
C GLN A 110 7.55 -12.07 -0.74
N LEU A 111 6.83 -11.20 -1.43
CA LEU A 111 6.61 -11.30 -2.86
C LEU A 111 7.93 -11.18 -3.63
N ALA A 112 8.80 -10.24 -3.26
CA ALA A 112 10.13 -10.11 -3.85
C ALA A 112 10.98 -11.37 -3.64
N GLU A 113 10.95 -11.96 -2.45
CA GLU A 113 11.67 -13.22 -2.17
C GLU A 113 11.16 -14.40 -3.02
N LEU A 114 9.85 -14.46 -3.31
CA LEU A 114 9.24 -15.52 -4.11
C LEU A 114 9.56 -15.40 -5.60
N TYR A 115 9.84 -14.19 -6.08
CA TYR A 115 10.11 -13.88 -7.48
C TYR A 115 11.39 -13.04 -7.62
N PRO A 116 12.57 -13.58 -7.24
CA PRO A 116 13.81 -12.82 -7.17
C PRO A 116 14.31 -12.33 -8.54
N GLU A 117 13.79 -12.85 -9.64
CA GLU A 117 14.11 -12.34 -10.98
C GLU A 117 13.36 -11.07 -11.38
N LEU A 118 12.35 -10.65 -10.60
CA LEU A 118 11.58 -9.44 -10.83
C LEU A 118 12.09 -8.33 -9.92
N CYS A 119 11.94 -7.09 -10.38
CA CYS A 119 12.18 -5.90 -9.58
C CYS A 119 10.85 -5.27 -9.18
N PHE A 120 10.75 -4.77 -7.95
CA PHE A 120 9.53 -4.20 -7.40
C PHE A 120 9.77 -2.78 -6.96
N GLU A 121 8.87 -1.88 -7.33
CA GLU A 121 8.78 -0.54 -6.77
C GLU A 121 7.45 -0.43 -6.02
N TYR A 122 7.53 -0.11 -4.74
CA TYR A 122 6.40 -0.08 -3.84
C TYR A 122 6.28 1.29 -3.19
N LEU A 123 5.14 1.95 -3.40
CA LEU A 123 4.84 3.26 -2.84
C LEU A 123 3.58 3.15 -1.99
N TRP A 124 3.52 3.94 -0.92
CA TRP A 124 2.32 4.06 -0.11
C TRP A 124 2.16 5.48 0.44
N ALA A 125 0.92 5.91 0.63
CA ALA A 125 0.55 7.14 1.32
C ALA A 125 -0.79 6.94 2.01
N ASP A 126 -0.95 7.44 3.23
CA ASP A 126 -2.21 7.35 3.95
C ASP A 126 -3.11 8.59 3.73
N GLU A 127 -4.25 8.59 4.40
CA GLU A 127 -5.26 9.67 4.36
C GLU A 127 -4.83 10.95 5.10
N ASP A 128 -3.80 10.89 5.95
CA ASP A 128 -3.18 12.06 6.57
C ASP A 128 -2.12 12.61 5.62
N PHE A 129 -2.57 13.39 4.63
CA PHE A 129 -1.77 13.79 3.47
C PHE A 129 -0.38 14.32 3.84
N GLY A 130 0.66 13.77 3.19
CA GLY A 130 2.07 14.09 3.50
C GLY A 130 2.61 13.43 4.78
N ASN A 131 1.86 12.54 5.43
CA ASN A 131 2.30 11.74 6.58
C ASN A 131 2.24 10.24 6.26
N ASN A 132 3.04 9.45 7.00
CA ASN A 132 3.16 8.00 6.84
C ASN A 132 3.28 7.51 5.38
N THR A 133 3.93 8.30 4.54
CA THR A 133 4.18 8.03 3.14
C THR A 133 5.58 7.46 2.96
N GLY A 134 5.79 6.69 1.90
CA GLY A 134 7.11 6.15 1.63
C GLY A 134 7.18 5.32 0.36
N LYS A 135 8.41 5.00 0.01
CA LYS A 135 8.77 4.23 -1.17
C LYS A 135 9.86 3.23 -0.82
N LYS A 136 9.75 2.03 -1.38
CA LYS A 136 10.78 0.99 -1.34
C LYS A 136 10.99 0.36 -2.70
N GLU A 137 12.20 -0.12 -2.93
CA GLU A 137 12.52 -0.90 -4.12
C GLU A 137 13.20 -2.21 -3.73
N TYR A 138 12.89 -3.26 -4.48
CA TYR A 138 13.39 -4.60 -4.26
C TYR A 138 13.99 -5.19 -5.53
N GLU A 139 15.17 -5.80 -5.40
CA GLU A 139 15.85 -6.53 -6.46
C GLU A 139 16.47 -7.82 -5.89
N ASN A 140 16.51 -8.89 -6.68
CA ASN A 140 17.06 -10.19 -6.26
C ASN A 140 16.44 -10.71 -4.95
N GLY A 141 15.16 -10.38 -4.72
CA GLY A 141 14.42 -10.73 -3.51
C GLY A 141 14.85 -10.00 -2.24
N GLN A 142 15.52 -8.85 -2.36
CA GLN A 142 15.98 -8.06 -1.22
C GLN A 142 15.64 -6.58 -1.40
N GLU A 143 15.38 -5.88 -0.29
CA GLU A 143 15.25 -4.42 -0.29
C GLU A 143 16.59 -3.79 -0.69
N VAL A 144 16.56 -2.95 -1.72
CA VAL A 144 17.74 -2.21 -2.21
C VAL A 144 17.60 -0.70 -2.01
N PHE A 145 16.38 -0.22 -1.78
CA PHE A 145 16.08 1.19 -1.53
C PHE A 145 14.92 1.33 -0.55
N CYS A 146 15.01 2.33 0.32
CA CYS A 146 13.98 2.70 1.28
C CYS A 146 14.04 4.21 1.52
N ASP A 147 12.95 4.90 1.24
CA ASP A 147 12.74 6.30 1.54
C ASP A 147 11.41 6.48 2.27
N ILE A 148 11.49 7.00 3.48
CA ILE A 148 10.34 7.29 4.34
C ILE A 148 10.57 8.71 4.85
N PRO A 149 10.14 9.72 4.09
CA PRO A 149 10.40 11.11 4.42
C PRO A 149 9.71 11.51 5.72
N PHE A 150 10.23 12.56 6.37
CA PHE A 150 9.61 13.10 7.58
C PHE A 150 8.23 13.67 7.24
N GLY A 151 7.22 13.37 8.06
CA GLY A 151 5.85 13.83 7.83
C GLY A 151 5.75 15.35 7.68
N GLY A 152 5.03 15.80 6.66
CA GLY A 152 4.85 17.21 6.32
C GLY A 152 6.07 17.88 5.67
N SER A 153 7.16 17.15 5.39
CA SER A 153 8.25 17.66 4.55
C SER A 153 7.81 17.82 3.09
N LYS A 154 8.52 18.65 2.33
CA LYS A 154 8.38 18.75 0.88
C LYS A 154 8.35 17.38 0.21
N GLU A 155 9.31 16.51 0.51
CA GLU A 155 9.44 15.18 -0.11
C GLU A 155 8.24 14.28 0.24
N ALA A 156 7.72 14.38 1.47
CA ALA A 156 6.54 13.62 1.87
C ALA A 156 5.27 14.10 1.14
N LEU A 157 5.11 15.41 0.95
CA LEU A 157 3.99 15.98 0.21
C LEU A 157 4.05 15.58 -1.28
N GLU A 158 5.22 15.70 -1.91
CA GLU A 158 5.44 15.29 -3.31
C GLU A 158 5.16 13.79 -3.51
N LEU A 159 5.64 12.94 -2.60
CA LEU A 159 5.40 11.50 -2.68
C LEU A 159 3.93 11.13 -2.44
N ALA A 160 3.26 11.78 -1.48
CA ALA A 160 1.83 11.58 -1.25
C ALA A 160 1.00 12.04 -2.47
N ALA A 161 1.39 13.12 -3.13
CA ALA A 161 0.76 13.60 -4.36
C ALA A 161 0.93 12.61 -5.52
N GLU A 162 2.13 12.01 -5.68
CA GLU A 162 2.35 10.92 -6.66
C GLU A 162 1.44 9.74 -6.38
N VAL A 163 1.35 9.28 -5.14
CA VAL A 163 0.57 8.09 -4.77
C VAL A 163 -0.93 8.31 -4.96
N HIS A 164 -1.44 9.50 -4.64
CA HIS A 164 -2.86 9.81 -4.80
C HIS A 164 -3.21 10.34 -6.21
N GLY A 165 -2.22 10.61 -7.06
CA GLY A 165 -2.42 11.12 -8.41
C GLY A 165 -3.02 12.53 -8.45
N ILE A 166 -2.67 13.38 -7.48
CA ILE A 166 -3.22 14.74 -7.33
C ILE A 166 -2.15 15.82 -7.54
N ASP A 167 -2.59 17.03 -7.90
CA ASP A 167 -1.73 18.22 -7.87
C ASP A 167 -1.73 18.81 -6.45
N LEU A 168 -0.55 19.11 -5.91
CA LEU A 168 -0.42 19.75 -4.60
C LEU A 168 -1.12 21.10 -4.54
N ALA A 169 -1.14 21.85 -5.64
CA ALA A 169 -1.85 23.12 -5.72
C ALA A 169 -3.37 22.93 -5.57
N ASP A 170 -3.93 21.80 -6.04
CA ASP A 170 -5.36 21.52 -5.92
C ASP A 170 -5.76 21.32 -4.44
N GLU A 171 -4.84 20.80 -3.62
CA GLU A 171 -4.99 20.62 -2.17
C GLU A 171 -4.55 21.86 -1.36
N GLY A 172 -4.23 22.97 -2.02
CA GLY A 172 -3.84 24.22 -1.35
C GLY A 172 -2.39 24.25 -0.86
N PHE A 173 -1.53 23.32 -1.30
CA PHE A 173 -0.09 23.37 -1.04
C PHE A 173 0.61 24.15 -2.13
N LEU A 174 1.10 25.35 -1.79
CA LEU A 174 1.79 26.24 -2.72
C LEU A 174 3.29 26.21 -2.47
N TYR A 175 4.06 26.02 -3.53
CA TYR A 175 5.51 25.96 -3.44
C TYR A 175 6.12 27.34 -3.22
N ASN A 176 6.93 27.49 -2.16
CA ASN A 176 7.70 28.69 -1.88
C ASN A 176 9.17 28.50 -2.30
N GLU A 177 9.59 29.19 -3.36
CA GLU A 177 10.97 29.11 -3.88
C GLU A 177 12.03 29.64 -2.92
N GLU A 178 11.69 30.55 -2.01
CA GLU A 178 12.64 31.14 -1.05
C GLU A 178 12.96 30.16 0.08
N THR A 179 11.98 29.40 0.53
CA THR A 179 12.13 28.42 1.62
C THR A 179 12.42 27.02 1.10
N ASN A 180 12.15 26.73 -0.18
CA ASN A 180 12.19 25.39 -0.77
C ASN A 180 11.24 24.42 -0.04
N GLU A 181 10.08 24.91 0.39
CA GLU A 181 9.05 24.16 1.11
C GLU A 181 7.66 24.48 0.54
N TYR A 182 6.68 23.65 0.85
CA TYR A 182 5.27 23.95 0.58
C TYR A 182 4.62 24.68 1.76
N GLU A 183 3.79 25.66 1.44
CA GLU A 183 2.94 26.36 2.41
C GLU A 183 1.48 25.98 2.18
N TYR A 184 0.76 25.71 3.27
CA TYR A 184 -0.65 25.31 3.20
C TYR A 184 -1.58 26.52 3.26
N HIS A 185 -2.31 26.74 2.17
CA HIS A 185 -3.25 27.83 1.94
C HIS A 185 -4.62 27.26 1.56
N PRO A 186 -5.44 26.82 2.54
CA PRO A 186 -6.70 26.11 2.27
C PRO A 186 -7.73 26.96 1.53
N ASP A 187 -7.69 28.29 1.71
CA ASP A 187 -8.59 29.21 0.99
C ASP A 187 -8.29 29.26 -0.52
N GLU A 188 -7.08 28.85 -0.92
CA GLU A 188 -6.64 28.79 -2.32
C GLU A 188 -6.84 27.40 -2.95
N SER A 189 -7.29 26.40 -2.18
CA SER A 189 -7.57 25.05 -2.68
C SER A 189 -8.86 25.02 -3.53
N PRO A 190 -8.78 24.67 -4.83
CA PRO A 190 -9.93 24.37 -5.64
C PRO A 190 -10.76 23.18 -5.12
N SER A 191 -10.12 22.16 -4.52
CA SER A 191 -10.81 20.96 -4.02
C SER A 191 -11.67 21.24 -2.78
N MET A 192 -11.32 22.26 -1.98
CA MET A 192 -12.09 22.68 -0.79
C MET A 192 -13.16 23.74 -1.05
N GLN A 193 -13.25 24.28 -2.27
CA GLN A 193 -14.25 25.30 -2.64
C GLN A 193 -15.55 24.72 -3.26
N MET A 194 -15.66 23.40 -3.40
CA MET A 194 -16.86 22.68 -3.91
C MET A 194 -17.73 22.10 -2.80
#